data_AF-Q91566-F1
#
_entry.id   AF-Q91566-F1
#
_cell.length_a   1.000
_cell.length_b   1.000
_cell.length_c   1.000
_cell.angle_alpha   90.00
_cell.angle_beta   90.00
_cell.angle_gamma   90.00
#
_symmetry.space_group_name_H-M   'P 1'
#
loop_
_entity.id
_entity.type
_entity.pdbx_description
1 polymer ?
#
loop_
_entity_poly.entity_id
_entity_poly.type
_entity_poly.pdbx_seq_one_letter_code
_entity_poly.pdbx_strand_id
1 'polypeptide(L)' 'SRNVLVESREHVKIGDFGLTKILPQDKEYYVVREKGESPIFWHAPESLSDSIYSRES' A
#
# COMPACT_ATOMS: atom_id res chain seq x y z
N SER A 1 11.29 1.18 4.83
CA SER A 1 12.14 0.16 4.17
C SER A 1 11.91 -1.27 4.68
N ARG A 2 10.88 -1.55 5.50
CA ARG A 2 10.66 -2.89 6.09
C ARG A 2 10.35 -3.99 5.07
N ASN A 3 9.66 -3.65 3.99
CA ASN A 3 9.09 -4.62 3.04
C ASN A 3 9.95 -4.81 1.77
N VAL A 4 11.22 -4.42 1.80
CA VAL A 4 12.17 -4.58 0.69
C VAL A 4 13.21 -5.63 1.06
N LEU A 5 13.27 -6.71 0.28
CA LEU A 5 14.22 -7.82 0.45
C LEU A 5 15.37 -7.64 -0.53
N VAL A 6 16.61 -7.65 -0.04
CA VAL A 6 17.81 -7.49 -0.87
C VAL A 6 18.32 -8.87 -1.28
N GLU A 7 18.34 -9.17 -2.57
CA GLU A 7 18.94 -10.40 -3.10
C GLU A 7 20.41 -10.19 -3.49
N SER A 8 20.70 -9.06 -4.14
CA SER A 8 22.06 -8.66 -4.50
C SER A 8 22.19 -7.13 -4.49
N ARG A 9 23.40 -6.62 -4.72
CA ARG A 9 23.65 -5.16 -4.77
C ARG A 9 22.77 -4.44 -5.80
N GLU A 10 22.40 -5.12 -6.88
CA GLU A 10 21.63 -4.56 -7.99
C GLU A 10 20.22 -5.17 -8.10
N HIS A 11 19.83 -6.07 -7.18
CA HIS A 11 18.54 -6.75 -7.23
C HIS A 11 17.82 -6.76 -5.88
N VAL A 12 16.59 -6.25 -5.88
CA VAL A 12 15.69 -6.24 -4.73
C VAL A 12 14.33 -6.82 -5.10
N LYS A 13 13.63 -7.34 -4.10
CA LYS A 13 12.28 -7.90 -4.22
C LYS A 13 11.36 -7.21 -3.23
N ILE A 14 10.16 -6.86 -3.66
CA ILE A 14 9.12 -6.31 -2.76
C ILE A 14 8.39 -7.49 -2.12
N GLY A 15 8.27 -7.45 -0.79
CA GLY A 15 7.56 -8.46 0.00
C GLY A 15 6.40 -7.87 0.78
N ASP A 16 5.70 -8.72 1.55
CA ASP A 16 4.60 -8.35 2.44
C ASP A 16 3.43 -7.62 1.74
N PHE A 17 2.69 -8.39 0.94
CA PHE A 17 1.48 -7.97 0.22
C PHE A 17 0.19 -8.10 1.06
N GLY A 18 0.31 -8.18 2.40
CA GLY A 18 -0.84 -8.43 3.31
C GLY A 18 -1.91 -7.33 3.28
N LEU A 19 -1.53 -6.11 2.86
CA LEU A 19 -2.43 -4.97 2.70
C LEU A 19 -2.82 -4.70 1.23
N THR A 20 -2.30 -5.48 0.29
CA THR A 20 -2.54 -5.27 -1.14
C THR A 20 -4.00 -5.56 -1.51
N LYS A 21 -4.58 -4.67 -2.32
CA LYS A 21 -5.92 -4.84 -2.91
C LYS A 21 -5.83 -4.69 -4.43
N ILE A 22 -6.68 -5.41 -5.14
CA ILE A 22 -6.81 -5.29 -6.60
C ILE A 22 -7.78 -4.16 -6.91
N LEU A 23 -7.32 -3.17 -7.68
CA LEU A 23 -8.20 -2.14 -8.25
C LEU A 23 -8.95 -2.73 -9.46
N PRO A 24 -10.28 -2.64 -9.51
CA PRO A 24 -11.04 -2.88 -10.74
C PRO A 24 -10.56 -1.96 -11.87
N GLN A 25 -10.60 -2.42 -13.12
CA GLN A 25 -10.06 -1.69 -14.28
C GLN A 25 -10.67 -0.29 -14.50
N ASP A 26 -11.89 -0.08 -14.04
CA ASP A 26 -12.65 1.18 -14.17
C ASP A 26 -12.47 2.12 -12.96
N LYS A 27 -11.60 1.76 -12.01
CA LYS A 27 -11.41 2.48 -10.74
C LYS A 27 -9.96 2.93 -10.57
N GLU A 28 -9.80 4.20 -10.23
CA GLU A 28 -8.51 4.79 -9.89
C GLU A 28 -8.17 4.70 -8.39
N TYR A 29 -9.16 4.39 -7.55
CA TYR A 29 -9.00 4.28 -6.10
C TYR A 29 -9.96 3.25 -5.47
N TYR A 30 -9.65 2.84 -4.24
CA TYR A 30 -10.55 2.06 -3.37
C TYR A 30 -10.61 2.67 -1.96
N VAL A 31 -11.69 2.36 -1.23
CA VAL A 31 -11.88 2.81 0.15
C VAL A 31 -11.75 1.62 1.09
N VAL A 32 -10.83 1.68 2.04
CA VAL A 32 -10.70 0.66 3.08
C VAL A 32 -11.65 0.97 4.23
N ARG A 33 -12.40 -0.05 4.68
CA ARG A 33 -13.27 0.05 5.86
C ARG A 33 -12.92 -0.96 6.95
N GLU A 34 -11.95 -1.83 6.68
CA GLU A 34 -11.51 -2.86 7.62
C GLU A 34 -10.71 -2.23 8.75
N LYS A 35 -11.01 -2.63 9.99
CA LYS A 35 -10.20 -2.26 11.16
C LYS A 35 -9.03 -3.22 11.27
N GLY A 36 -7.81 -2.71 11.27
CA GLY A 36 -6.58 -3.48 11.41
C GLY A 36 -5.39 -2.58 11.72
N GLU A 37 -4.27 -3.19 12.10
CA GLU A 37 -3.02 -2.45 12.24
C GLU A 37 -2.53 -2.02 10.85
N SER A 38 -2.21 -0.74 10.73
CA SER A 38 -1.85 -0.13 9.46
C SER A 38 -0.67 0.82 9.67
N PRO A 39 0.32 0.85 8.76
CA PRO A 39 1.53 1.65 8.92
C PRO A 39 1.27 3.13 8.61
N ILE A 40 0.54 3.82 9.50
CA ILE A 40 0.04 5.19 9.29
C ILE A 40 1.10 6.23 8.89
N PHE A 41 2.36 6.04 9.28
CA PHE A 41 3.46 6.96 8.92
C PHE A 41 3.92 6.83 7.47
N TRP A 42 3.42 5.83 6.74
CA TRP A 42 3.71 5.60 5.32
C TRP A 42 2.51 5.89 4.41
N HIS A 43 1.43 6.44 4.97
CA HIS A 43 0.21 6.72 4.22
C HIS A 43 0.19 8.15 3.66
N ALA A 44 -0.35 8.30 2.45
CA ALA A 44 -0.71 9.60 1.90
C ALA A 44 -1.82 10.29 2.73
N PRO A 45 -1.95 11.63 2.65
CA PRO A 45 -2.95 12.38 3.42
C PRO A 45 -4.39 11.89 3.24
N GLU A 46 -4.80 11.58 2.01
CA GLU A 46 -6.13 11.07 1.68
C GLU A 46 -6.39 9.67 2.28
N SER A 47 -5.34 8.85 2.39
CA SER A 47 -5.40 7.54 3.05
C SER A 47 -5.64 7.68 4.56
N LEU A 48 -5.16 8.77 5.18
CA LEU A 48 -5.35 9.07 6.60
C LEU A 48 -6.73 9.67 6.89
N SER A 49 -7.19 10.60 6.05
CA SER A 49 -8.45 11.31 6.27
C SER A 49 -9.68 10.53 5.82
N ASP A 50 -9.61 9.97 4.61
CA ASP A 50 -10.79 9.42 3.93
C ASP A 50 -10.69 7.90 3.71
N SER A 51 -9.58 7.29 4.14
CA SER A 51 -9.26 5.87 3.89
C SER A 51 -9.29 5.54 2.38
N ILE A 52 -8.92 6.50 1.54
CA ILE A 52 -8.84 6.37 0.09
C ILE A 52 -7.42 5.95 -0.30
N TYR A 53 -7.30 4.90 -1.10
CA TYR A 53 -6.02 4.37 -1.58
C TYR A 53 -6.03 4.32 -3.09
N SER A 54 -5.00 4.88 -3.72
CA SER A 54 -4.84 4.93 -5.16
C SER A 54 -3.47 4.36 -5.57
N ARG A 55 -3.18 4.39 -6.88
CA ARG A 55 -1.84 4.00 -7.40
C ARG A 55 -0.76 5.03 -7.05
N GLU A 56 -1.15 6.26 -6.74
CA GLU A 56 -0.26 7.39 -6.44
C GLU A 56 -0.05 7.61 -4.92
N SER A 57 -0.76 6.84 -4.09
CA SER A 57 -0.77 6.96 -2.64
C SER A 57 0.41 6.27 -1.95
#